data_AF-A0A537JS48-F1
#
_entry.id   AF-A0A537JS48-F1
#
_cell.length_a   1.000
_cell.length_b   1.000
_cell.length_c   1.000
_cell.angle_alpha   90.00
_cell.angle_beta   90.00
_cell.angle_gamma   90.00
#
_symmetry.space_group_name_H-M   'P 1'
#
loop_
_entity.id
_entity.type
_entity.pdbx_description
1 polymer ?
#
loop_
_entity_poly.entity_id
_entity_poly.type
_entity_poly.pdbx_seq_one_letter_code
_entity_poly.pdbx_strand_id
1 'polypeptide(L)'
;MYITFFALSKWIWSLNPSIAPLELTPFIRSFIFEHDGIESFFLYVGMFIDILISFLLTSWLIRLQADKFRFLLLSIILISISGYYFLKIGFSPPLPDIHAFDETAFPILVIIIGFISIVLFYLYNKSKLVINIIVFLVIAFTSLISAYPSSKVDLMYVLAPALRLADGFKISEIYFQYDLLLSFLGLCWMKLQMPLDWFPYLGQASYFLFFVGAFLFAQSFFRNKPLSVFFILALIIVRYYSVWEAGSTIIQSTPLRLDLWLILLWVAYRKGIYHWLTGLSLALLLIFHRNLGLLYIASYVVLTILLLAIDGFSIIKEKRRNINAFMLVFQKHFHLNARNLLLIGISVITCFFLFGDFFSRSGVEYRKYGIGMLPIERNSFYWYIPVLLSSASILLYVYRNKLTIKYFTSGMLIILLAIANSMYFFGRSHENNILNNILNISGILVLALFVFFDLVIFSTSQETVKNPQVKSKKASLKKTASLKTKLGLFLPFLFILLSSYYYAERITEKISNQVDNLNKFQLAYPLDISIDTATIRQMTRNSSKVYFLDFHADFYYYYYGKYTPQGYYSPCATWIFKKDLINFLQTLLKDHYYIVLNATKFASFNEYLPYLDYNSSVEKNN
;
A
#
# COMPACT_ATOMS: atom_id res chain seq x y z
N MET A 1 -2.10 0.21 -23.15
CA MET A 1 -1.61 -0.72 -22.10
C MET A 1 -2.40 -2.03 -22.07
N TYR A 2 -3.71 -2.01 -21.75
CA TYR A 2 -4.57 -3.21 -21.62
C TYR A 2 -4.45 -4.22 -22.78
N ILE A 3 -4.68 -3.79 -24.02
CA ILE A 3 -4.62 -4.65 -25.20
C ILE A 3 -3.21 -5.27 -25.36
N THR A 4 -2.17 -4.45 -25.21
CA THR A 4 -0.77 -4.87 -25.33
C THR A 4 -0.40 -5.91 -24.29
N PHE A 5 -0.84 -5.73 -23.04
CA PHE A 5 -0.60 -6.68 -21.96
C PHE A 5 -1.21 -8.05 -22.28
N PHE A 6 -2.49 -8.11 -22.64
CA PHE A 6 -3.16 -9.38 -22.96
C PHE A 6 -2.68 -10.01 -24.28
N ALA A 7 -2.17 -9.23 -25.22
CA ALA A 7 -1.53 -9.76 -26.42
C ALA A 7 -0.19 -10.46 -26.09
N LEU A 8 0.53 -9.97 -25.07
CA LEU A 8 1.82 -10.50 -24.64
C LEU A 8 1.73 -11.46 -23.45
N SER A 9 0.56 -11.63 -22.84
CA SER A 9 0.43 -12.31 -21.55
C SER A 9 0.96 -13.75 -21.58
N LYS A 10 0.70 -14.51 -22.64
CA LYS A 10 1.26 -15.87 -22.80
C LYS A 10 2.78 -15.90 -22.77
N TRP A 11 3.43 -14.92 -23.40
CA TRP A 11 4.89 -14.80 -23.39
C TRP A 11 5.39 -14.36 -22.01
N ILE A 12 4.72 -13.40 -21.38
CA ILE A 12 5.01 -12.96 -20.00
C ILE A 12 4.95 -14.17 -19.05
N TRP A 13 3.88 -14.96 -19.10
CA TRP A 13 3.68 -16.14 -18.23
C TRP A 13 4.68 -17.27 -18.50
N SER A 14 5.18 -17.39 -19.73
CA SER A 14 6.20 -18.41 -20.05
C SER A 14 7.56 -18.18 -19.37
N LEU A 15 7.79 -17.00 -18.79
CA LEU A 15 9.03 -16.66 -18.09
C LEU A 15 9.02 -17.09 -16.61
N ASN A 16 7.92 -17.65 -16.11
CA ASN A 16 7.81 -18.08 -14.71
C ASN A 16 8.51 -19.44 -14.48
N PRO A 17 9.17 -19.63 -13.32
CA PRO A 17 9.81 -20.89 -12.98
C PRO A 17 8.77 -21.99 -12.70
N SER A 18 8.96 -23.18 -13.28
CA SER A 18 8.12 -24.35 -12.98
C SER A 18 8.64 -25.08 -11.73
N ILE A 19 7.84 -25.11 -10.66
CA ILE A 19 8.17 -25.84 -9.43
C ILE A 19 7.10 -26.91 -9.19
N ALA A 20 7.53 -28.14 -8.92
CA ALA A 20 6.61 -29.22 -8.63
C ALA A 20 5.95 -29.02 -7.25
N PRO A 21 4.60 -29.08 -7.12
CA PRO A 21 3.94 -28.77 -5.85
C PRO A 21 4.40 -29.60 -4.65
N LEU A 22 4.81 -30.84 -4.90
CA LEU A 22 5.28 -31.77 -3.88
C LEU A 22 6.61 -31.34 -3.22
N GLU A 23 7.40 -30.49 -3.88
CA GLU A 23 8.67 -29.98 -3.35
C GLU A 23 8.49 -28.91 -2.26
N LEU A 24 7.31 -28.28 -2.22
CA LEU A 24 6.98 -27.19 -1.32
C LEU A 24 6.32 -27.71 -0.03
N THR A 25 6.43 -26.93 1.05
CA THR A 25 5.77 -27.24 2.33
C THR A 25 4.24 -27.15 2.18
N PRO A 26 3.43 -27.94 2.91
CA PRO A 26 1.97 -27.88 2.82
C PRO A 26 1.39 -26.48 3.07
N PHE A 27 2.03 -25.68 3.93
CA PHE A 27 1.64 -24.30 4.17
C PHE A 27 1.81 -23.43 2.91
N ILE A 28 2.87 -23.65 2.14
CA ILE A 28 3.15 -22.91 0.91
C ILE A 28 2.35 -23.47 -0.28
N ARG A 29 1.95 -24.75 -0.23
CA ARG A 29 1.26 -25.44 -1.33
C ARG A 29 -0.06 -24.80 -1.76
N SER A 30 -0.82 -24.24 -0.82
CA SER A 30 -2.05 -23.50 -1.14
C SER A 30 -1.76 -22.33 -2.10
N PHE A 31 -0.60 -21.69 -1.95
CA PHE A 31 -0.21 -20.50 -2.72
C PHE A 31 0.50 -20.79 -4.04
N ILE A 32 0.57 -22.05 -4.47
CA ILE A 32 1.28 -22.46 -5.69
C ILE A 32 0.47 -22.16 -6.94
N PHE A 33 -0.87 -22.22 -6.90
CA PHE A 33 -1.68 -21.93 -8.08
C PHE A 33 -1.63 -20.45 -8.53
N GLU A 34 -0.83 -19.63 -7.85
CA GLU A 34 -0.61 -18.21 -8.05
C GLU A 34 0.80 -17.96 -8.64
N HIS A 35 1.01 -18.27 -9.93
CA HIS A 35 2.34 -18.38 -10.54
C HIS A 35 2.85 -17.19 -11.39
N ASP A 36 2.19 -16.03 -11.43
CA ASP A 36 2.39 -15.00 -12.46
C ASP A 36 3.08 -13.70 -12.02
N GLY A 37 4.23 -13.79 -11.35
CA GLY A 37 4.88 -12.64 -10.71
C GLY A 37 5.63 -11.66 -11.62
N ILE A 38 5.95 -12.07 -12.84
CA ILE A 38 6.73 -11.23 -13.76
C ILE A 38 5.89 -10.12 -14.43
N GLU A 39 4.56 -10.24 -14.38
CA GLU A 39 3.63 -9.19 -14.82
C GLU A 39 3.90 -7.85 -14.13
N SER A 40 4.32 -7.89 -12.86
CA SER A 40 4.61 -6.72 -12.05
C SER A 40 5.61 -5.76 -12.67
N PHE A 41 6.67 -6.29 -13.27
CA PHE A 41 7.68 -5.48 -13.95
C PHE A 41 7.15 -4.92 -15.27
N PHE A 42 6.41 -5.72 -16.02
CA PHE A 42 5.83 -5.29 -17.29
C PHE A 42 4.81 -4.17 -17.08
N LEU A 43 3.94 -4.31 -16.09
CA LEU A 43 2.93 -3.32 -15.73
C LEU A 43 3.55 -2.06 -15.13
N TYR A 44 4.59 -2.20 -14.30
CA TYR A 44 5.32 -1.05 -13.76
C TYR A 44 5.93 -0.20 -14.88
N VAL A 45 6.67 -0.81 -15.79
CA VAL A 45 7.23 -0.11 -16.97
C VAL A 45 6.11 0.41 -17.87
N GLY A 46 5.06 -0.40 -18.05
CA GLY A 46 3.87 -0.07 -18.84
C GLY A 46 3.18 1.20 -18.37
N MET A 47 3.11 1.47 -17.07
CA MET A 47 2.55 2.72 -16.54
C MET A 47 3.33 3.96 -16.97
N PHE A 48 4.67 3.92 -16.95
CA PHE A 48 5.48 5.05 -17.40
C PHE A 48 5.33 5.29 -18.90
N ILE A 49 5.29 4.21 -19.68
CA ILE A 49 5.04 4.27 -21.12
C ILE A 49 3.64 4.84 -21.40
N ASP A 50 2.62 4.42 -20.65
CA ASP A 50 1.24 4.90 -20.79
C ASP A 50 1.14 6.41 -20.55
N ILE A 51 1.78 6.91 -19.48
CA ILE A 51 1.84 8.34 -19.19
C ILE A 51 2.54 9.09 -20.33
N LEU A 52 3.69 8.60 -20.80
CA LEU A 52 4.45 9.23 -21.89
C LEU A 52 3.66 9.29 -23.19
N ILE A 53 3.02 8.19 -23.60
CA ILE A 53 2.18 8.13 -24.79
C ILE A 53 0.99 9.07 -24.65
N SER A 54 0.35 9.08 -23.47
CA SER A 54 -0.78 9.96 -23.18
C SER A 54 -0.39 11.44 -23.29
N PHE A 55 0.82 11.82 -22.86
CA PHE A 55 1.37 13.15 -23.07
C PHE A 55 1.55 13.51 -24.55
N LEU A 56 2.13 12.60 -25.34
CA LEU A 56 2.37 12.81 -26.77
C LEU A 56 1.05 12.93 -27.54
N LEU A 57 0.10 12.03 -27.29
CA LEU A 57 -1.23 12.03 -27.91
C LEU A 57 -2.02 13.29 -27.53
N THR A 58 -2.01 13.69 -26.26
CA THR A 58 -2.70 14.93 -25.83
C THR A 58 -2.08 16.16 -26.46
N SER A 59 -0.74 16.22 -26.53
CA SER A 59 -0.04 17.33 -27.19
C SER A 59 -0.36 17.41 -28.68
N TRP A 60 -0.51 16.25 -29.34
CA TRP A 60 -0.92 16.16 -30.74
C TRP A 60 -2.38 16.59 -30.92
N LEU A 61 -3.29 16.13 -30.07
CA LEU A 61 -4.71 16.53 -30.06
C LEU A 61 -4.89 18.04 -29.89
N ILE A 62 -4.15 18.67 -28.97
CA ILE A 62 -4.21 20.13 -28.77
C ILE A 62 -3.77 20.88 -30.04
N ARG A 63 -2.74 20.40 -30.74
CA ARG A 63 -2.30 21.01 -32.01
C ARG A 63 -3.34 20.87 -33.12
N LEU A 64 -4.08 19.76 -33.12
CA LEU A 64 -5.13 19.49 -34.11
C LEU A 64 -6.42 20.30 -33.88
N GLN A 65 -6.59 20.99 -32.75
CA GLN A 65 -7.77 21.84 -32.51
C GLN A 65 -8.00 22.91 -33.59
N ALA A 66 -6.95 23.30 -34.32
CA ALA A 66 -7.06 24.23 -35.44
C ALA A 66 -7.88 23.66 -36.62
N ASP A 67 -7.85 22.34 -36.82
CA ASP A 67 -8.64 21.64 -37.82
C ASP A 67 -9.84 20.95 -37.13
N LYS A 68 -10.98 21.66 -37.11
CA LYS A 68 -12.19 21.21 -36.42
C LYS A 68 -12.69 19.85 -36.90
N PHE A 69 -12.54 19.53 -38.20
CA PHE A 69 -13.01 18.27 -38.76
C PHE A 69 -12.15 17.10 -38.29
N ARG A 70 -10.81 17.23 -38.41
CA ARG A 70 -9.89 16.20 -37.91
C ARG A 70 -9.99 16.03 -36.40
N PHE A 71 -10.14 17.13 -35.67
CA PHE A 71 -10.36 17.11 -34.22
C PHE A 71 -11.64 16.35 -33.84
N LEU A 72 -12.75 16.63 -34.53
CA LEU A 72 -14.04 15.95 -34.29
C LEU A 72 -13.95 14.45 -34.60
N LEU A 73 -13.43 14.10 -35.78
CA LEU A 73 -13.28 12.69 -36.20
C LEU A 73 -12.43 11.91 -35.20
N LEU A 74 -11.28 12.45 -34.81
CA LEU A 74 -10.38 11.81 -33.85
C LEU A 74 -11.01 11.71 -32.46
N SER A 75 -11.78 12.72 -32.03
CA SER A 75 -12.51 12.70 -30.76
C SER A 75 -13.58 11.60 -30.74
N ILE A 76 -14.33 11.43 -31.84
CA ILE A 76 -15.32 10.34 -31.98
C ILE A 76 -14.62 8.99 -31.87
N ILE A 77 -13.52 8.78 -32.59
CA ILE A 77 -12.74 7.53 -32.54
C ILE A 77 -12.27 7.23 -31.10
N LEU A 78 -11.71 8.22 -30.40
CA LEU A 78 -11.25 8.07 -29.03
C LEU A 78 -12.41 7.78 -28.06
N ILE A 79 -13.57 8.42 -28.23
CA ILE A 79 -14.77 8.14 -27.45
C ILE A 79 -15.26 6.71 -27.71
N SER A 80 -15.30 6.25 -28.96
CA SER A 80 -15.68 4.88 -29.31
C SER A 80 -14.73 3.85 -28.71
N ILE A 81 -13.40 4.09 -28.79
CA ILE A 81 -12.39 3.22 -28.16
C ILE A 81 -12.57 3.21 -26.64
N SER A 82 -12.80 4.36 -26.02
CA SER A 82 -13.07 4.47 -24.59
C SER A 82 -14.36 3.72 -24.21
N GLY A 83 -15.44 3.86 -24.99
CA GLY A 83 -16.70 3.16 -24.78
C GLY A 83 -16.52 1.64 -24.87
N TYR A 84 -15.80 1.16 -25.88
CA TYR A 84 -15.44 -0.26 -25.99
C TYR A 84 -14.61 -0.74 -24.79
N TYR A 85 -13.65 0.05 -24.33
CA TYR A 85 -12.83 -0.24 -23.16
C TYR A 85 -13.67 -0.39 -21.88
N PHE A 86 -14.55 0.58 -21.60
CA PHE A 86 -15.46 0.54 -20.46
C PHE A 86 -16.42 -0.66 -20.52
N LEU A 87 -16.98 -0.96 -21.69
CA LEU A 87 -17.85 -2.13 -21.88
C LEU A 87 -17.11 -3.45 -21.68
N LYS A 88 -15.83 -3.51 -22.08
CA LYS A 88 -15.06 -4.76 -22.01
C LYS A 88 -14.58 -5.09 -20.60
N ILE A 89 -14.15 -4.08 -19.84
CA ILE A 89 -13.67 -4.27 -18.46
C ILE A 89 -14.86 -4.33 -17.50
N GLY A 90 -15.92 -3.58 -17.77
CA GLY A 90 -17.02 -3.37 -16.84
C GLY A 90 -16.64 -2.40 -15.72
N PHE A 91 -17.62 -2.01 -14.90
CA PHE A 91 -17.38 -1.15 -13.73
C PHE A 91 -17.88 -1.86 -12.48
N SER A 92 -17.01 -2.69 -11.92
CA SER A 92 -17.22 -3.33 -10.62
C SER A 92 -16.04 -2.97 -9.74
N PRO A 93 -16.22 -2.22 -8.64
CA PRO A 93 -15.12 -1.94 -7.74
C PRO A 93 -14.68 -3.22 -7.05
N PRO A 94 -13.55 -3.15 -6.33
CA PRO A 94 -13.11 -4.28 -5.55
C PRO A 94 -14.14 -4.88 -4.60
N LEU A 95 -14.34 -6.19 -4.60
CA LEU A 95 -15.06 -7.00 -3.62
C LEU A 95 -16.44 -6.36 -3.33
N PRO A 96 -17.29 -6.24 -4.36
CA PRO A 96 -18.59 -5.62 -4.20
C PRO A 96 -19.52 -6.57 -3.44
N ASP A 97 -20.14 -6.08 -2.38
CA ASP A 97 -20.99 -6.90 -1.50
C ASP A 97 -22.49 -6.70 -1.78
N ILE A 98 -22.85 -6.46 -3.04
CA ILE A 98 -24.24 -6.08 -3.42
C ILE A 98 -25.23 -7.25 -3.21
N HIS A 99 -24.77 -8.46 -2.93
CA HIS A 99 -25.57 -9.68 -3.04
C HIS A 99 -26.03 -10.34 -1.73
N ALA A 100 -25.69 -9.82 -0.54
CA ALA A 100 -25.94 -10.54 0.72
C ALA A 100 -26.83 -9.83 1.78
N PHE A 101 -27.36 -8.62 1.52
CA PHE A 101 -28.20 -7.89 2.48
C PHE A 101 -29.65 -7.66 2.01
N ASP A 102 -30.57 -7.56 2.98
CA ASP A 102 -31.97 -7.15 2.80
C ASP A 102 -32.06 -5.83 1.98
N GLU A 103 -32.81 -5.86 0.87
CA GLU A 103 -32.87 -4.79 -0.14
C GLU A 103 -33.32 -3.41 0.39
N THR A 104 -33.86 -3.34 1.62
CA THR A 104 -34.49 -2.14 2.19
C THR A 104 -33.61 -1.30 3.11
N ALA A 105 -32.65 -1.89 3.83
CA ALA A 105 -31.73 -1.15 4.71
C ALA A 105 -30.58 -0.48 3.94
N PHE A 106 -30.26 -1.04 2.78
CA PHE A 106 -29.14 -0.68 1.93
C PHE A 106 -29.21 0.75 1.33
N PRO A 107 -30.35 1.24 0.80
CA PRO A 107 -30.44 2.62 0.31
C PRO A 107 -30.31 3.68 1.41
N ILE A 108 -30.75 3.35 2.63
CA ILE A 108 -30.78 4.29 3.76
C ILE A 108 -29.36 4.66 4.19
N LEU A 109 -28.45 3.68 4.31
CA LEU A 109 -27.06 3.96 4.68
C LEU A 109 -26.36 4.87 3.67
N VAL A 110 -26.54 4.61 2.37
CA VAL A 110 -25.96 5.43 1.30
C VAL A 110 -26.48 6.87 1.36
N ILE A 111 -27.78 7.04 1.60
CA ILE A 111 -28.40 8.36 1.78
C ILE A 111 -27.83 9.07 3.02
N ILE A 112 -27.67 8.36 4.14
CA ILE A 112 -27.11 8.92 5.37
C ILE A 112 -25.66 9.36 5.16
N ILE A 113 -24.79 8.51 4.60
CA ILE A 113 -23.39 8.86 4.34
C ILE A 113 -23.30 10.02 3.34
N GLY A 114 -24.15 10.02 2.31
CA GLY A 114 -24.26 11.12 1.35
C GLY A 114 -24.66 12.44 2.04
N PHE A 115 -25.71 12.42 2.85
CA PHE A 115 -26.18 13.59 3.58
C PHE A 115 -25.11 14.11 4.54
N ILE A 116 -24.49 13.24 5.34
CA ILE A 116 -23.39 13.58 6.24
C ILE A 116 -22.23 14.23 5.46
N SER A 117 -21.86 13.67 4.32
CA SER A 117 -20.79 14.21 3.47
C SER A 117 -21.10 15.64 3.03
N ILE A 118 -22.31 15.91 2.52
CA ILE A 118 -22.74 17.25 2.10
C ILE A 118 -22.75 18.22 3.28
N VAL A 119 -23.32 17.80 4.42
CA VAL A 119 -23.41 18.63 5.63
C VAL A 119 -22.01 18.99 6.12
N LEU A 120 -21.09 18.02 6.24
CA LEU A 120 -19.72 18.28 6.68
C LEU A 120 -18.98 19.21 5.71
N PHE A 121 -19.16 19.02 4.40
CA PHE A 121 -18.57 19.90 3.39
C PHE A 121 -19.08 21.34 3.51
N TYR A 122 -20.38 21.53 3.69
CA TYR A 122 -20.97 22.86 3.83
C TYR A 122 -20.59 23.53 5.15
N LEU A 123 -20.63 22.78 6.26
CA LEU A 123 -20.23 23.28 7.58
C LEU A 123 -18.75 23.60 7.67
N TYR A 124 -17.88 22.93 6.90
CA TYR A 124 -16.45 23.23 6.87
C TYR A 124 -16.19 24.67 6.39
N ASN A 125 -17.03 25.19 5.50
CA ASN A 125 -16.98 26.59 5.07
C ASN A 125 -17.44 27.59 6.14
N LYS A 126 -18.22 27.14 7.13
CA LYS A 126 -18.72 27.99 8.24
C LYS A 126 -17.81 27.93 9.47
N SER A 127 -17.42 26.74 9.90
CA SER A 127 -16.60 26.53 11.10
C SER A 127 -15.60 25.40 10.89
N LYS A 128 -14.37 25.79 10.52
CA LYS A 128 -13.26 24.84 10.31
C LYS A 128 -12.91 24.06 11.58
N LEU A 129 -12.92 24.73 12.74
CA LEU A 129 -12.53 24.11 14.01
C LEU A 129 -13.49 22.98 14.41
N VAL A 130 -14.79 23.24 14.34
CA VAL A 130 -15.82 22.25 14.70
C VAL A 130 -15.73 21.03 13.79
N ILE A 131 -15.56 21.23 12.48
CA ILE A 131 -15.46 20.11 11.54
C ILE A 131 -14.15 19.35 11.71
N ASN A 132 -13.05 20.02 12.04
CA ASN A 132 -11.82 19.32 12.41
C ASN A 132 -12.07 18.39 13.60
N ILE A 133 -12.70 18.88 14.68
CA ILE A 133 -13.02 18.08 15.86
C ILE A 133 -13.89 16.88 15.48
N ILE A 134 -14.96 17.09 14.71
CA ILE A 134 -15.85 16.01 14.27
C ILE A 134 -15.07 14.96 13.45
N VAL A 135 -14.25 15.39 12.49
CA VAL A 135 -13.42 14.48 11.69
C VAL A 135 -12.43 13.72 12.58
N PHE A 136 -11.79 14.37 13.55
CA PHE A 136 -10.90 13.72 14.51
C PHE A 136 -11.63 12.66 15.34
N LEU A 137 -12.85 12.93 15.79
CA LEU A 137 -13.67 11.97 16.53
C LEU A 137 -14.05 10.78 15.65
N VAL A 138 -14.42 11.01 14.39
CA VAL A 138 -14.70 9.93 13.42
C VAL A 138 -13.45 9.08 13.17
N ILE A 139 -12.29 9.70 13.01
CA ILE A 139 -11.01 8.97 12.86
C ILE A 139 -10.70 8.17 14.13
N ALA A 140 -10.88 8.75 15.31
CA ALA A 140 -10.64 8.06 16.58
C ALA A 140 -11.57 6.85 16.74
N PHE A 141 -12.87 7.02 16.51
CA PHE A 141 -13.85 5.94 16.56
C PHE A 141 -13.50 4.82 15.58
N THR A 142 -13.18 5.17 14.33
CA THR A 142 -12.87 4.19 13.29
C THR A 142 -11.59 3.41 13.57
N SER A 143 -10.54 4.05 14.11
CA SER A 143 -9.20 3.43 14.18
C SER A 143 -8.82 2.87 15.56
N LEU A 144 -9.33 3.43 16.66
CA LEU A 144 -8.96 3.05 18.03
C LEU A 144 -9.91 2.02 18.67
N ILE A 145 -10.96 1.62 17.95
CA ILE A 145 -11.90 0.59 18.38
C ILE A 145 -11.79 -0.56 17.38
N SER A 146 -11.28 -1.71 17.83
CA SER A 146 -11.17 -2.88 16.97
C SER A 146 -12.54 -3.41 16.58
N ALA A 147 -12.75 -3.75 15.31
CA ALA A 147 -13.96 -4.47 14.87
C ALA A 147 -13.83 -6.00 15.05
N TYR A 148 -12.61 -6.54 15.02
CA TYR A 148 -12.34 -7.98 15.06
C TYR A 148 -11.09 -8.31 15.91
N PRO A 149 -10.86 -9.58 16.27
CA PRO A 149 -9.61 -10.01 16.90
C PRO A 149 -8.40 -9.95 15.96
N SER A 150 -7.21 -9.82 16.54
CA SER A 150 -5.93 -9.75 15.80
C SER A 150 -5.46 -11.10 15.29
N SER A 151 -4.87 -11.13 14.10
CA SER A 151 -4.30 -12.34 13.52
C SER A 151 -3.01 -12.73 14.25
N LYS A 152 -3.07 -13.84 14.99
CA LYS A 152 -1.92 -14.40 15.72
C LYS A 152 -0.79 -14.79 14.77
N VAL A 153 -1.13 -15.44 13.66
CA VAL A 153 -0.16 -15.88 12.64
C VAL A 153 0.55 -14.68 12.03
N ASP A 154 -0.18 -13.59 11.74
CA ASP A 154 0.41 -12.38 11.17
C ASP A 154 1.39 -11.70 12.14
N LEU A 155 1.03 -11.63 13.42
CA LEU A 155 1.87 -11.08 14.48
C LEU A 155 3.20 -11.82 14.62
N MET A 156 3.23 -13.13 14.39
CA MET A 156 4.44 -13.94 14.51
C MET A 156 5.52 -13.54 13.50
N TYR A 157 5.15 -13.11 12.30
CA TYR A 157 6.11 -12.59 11.32
C TYR A 157 6.79 -11.29 11.76
N VAL A 158 6.25 -10.61 12.77
CA VAL A 158 6.87 -9.45 13.42
C VAL A 158 7.67 -9.87 14.65
N LEU A 159 7.04 -10.68 15.52
CA LEU A 159 7.54 -11.01 16.85
C LEU A 159 8.63 -12.09 16.85
N ALA A 160 8.60 -13.06 15.93
CA ALA A 160 9.66 -14.08 15.86
C ALA A 160 11.03 -13.48 15.45
N PRO A 161 11.13 -12.63 14.42
CA PRO A 161 12.37 -11.91 14.15
C PRO A 161 12.79 -10.99 15.31
N ALA A 162 11.82 -10.37 16.01
CA ALA A 162 12.10 -9.54 17.18
C ALA A 162 12.71 -10.32 18.34
N LEU A 163 12.21 -11.53 18.62
CA LEU A 163 12.75 -12.42 19.64
C LEU A 163 14.17 -12.86 19.29
N ARG A 164 14.44 -13.19 18.02
CA ARG A 164 15.80 -13.49 17.57
C ARG A 164 16.76 -12.31 17.76
N LEU A 165 16.31 -11.09 17.49
CA LEU A 165 17.11 -9.89 17.81
C LEU A 165 17.34 -9.74 19.33
N ALA A 166 16.36 -10.09 20.16
CA ALA A 166 16.49 -10.03 21.62
C ALA A 166 17.52 -11.06 22.13
N ASP A 167 17.57 -12.24 21.51
CA ASP A 167 18.52 -13.31 21.81
C ASP A 167 19.93 -13.08 21.24
N GLY A 168 20.16 -11.96 20.55
CA GLY A 168 21.49 -11.54 20.10
C GLY A 168 21.90 -12.03 18.70
N PHE A 169 20.97 -12.59 17.92
CA PHE A 169 21.25 -12.94 16.52
C PHE A 169 21.52 -11.70 15.66
N LYS A 170 22.41 -11.84 14.66
CA LYS A 170 22.70 -10.76 13.72
C LYS A 170 21.51 -10.57 12.76
N ILE A 171 21.29 -9.33 12.31
CA ILE A 171 20.24 -9.00 11.33
C ILE A 171 20.36 -9.86 10.05
N SER A 172 21.58 -10.14 9.58
CA SER A 172 21.84 -10.99 8.42
C SER A 172 21.41 -12.47 8.59
N GLU A 173 21.23 -12.93 9.82
CA GLU A 173 20.88 -14.31 10.17
C GLU A 173 19.36 -14.51 10.38
N ILE A 174 18.57 -13.45 10.20
CA ILE A 174 17.15 -13.42 10.48
C ILE A 174 16.37 -13.18 9.18
N TYR A 175 15.33 -13.97 8.97
CA TYR A 175 14.38 -13.76 7.89
C TYR A 175 13.34 -12.70 8.28
N PHE A 176 13.30 -11.58 7.55
CA PHE A 176 12.32 -10.50 7.77
C PHE A 176 11.28 -10.50 6.65
N GLN A 177 10.08 -11.01 6.94
CA GLN A 177 8.96 -10.96 5.99
C GLN A 177 8.40 -9.55 5.80
N TYR A 178 8.31 -8.77 6.88
CA TYR A 178 7.72 -7.42 6.90
C TYR A 178 8.78 -6.31 7.05
N ASP A 179 9.98 -6.56 6.52
CA ASP A 179 11.16 -5.71 6.69
C ASP A 179 11.49 -5.46 8.20
N LEU A 180 12.40 -4.53 8.46
CA LEU A 180 13.10 -4.43 9.74
C LEU A 180 12.33 -3.59 10.78
N LEU A 181 11.57 -2.58 10.34
CA LEU A 181 10.90 -1.62 11.23
C LEU A 181 10.00 -2.28 12.26
N LEU A 182 9.08 -3.14 11.81
CA LEU A 182 8.07 -3.75 12.67
C LEU A 182 8.71 -4.64 13.72
N SER A 183 9.71 -5.44 13.33
CA SER A 183 10.43 -6.30 14.26
C SER A 183 11.28 -5.51 15.26
N PHE A 184 11.81 -4.33 14.89
CA PHE A 184 12.42 -3.42 15.88
C PHE A 184 11.39 -2.87 16.87
N LEU A 185 10.19 -2.52 16.43
CA LEU A 185 9.12 -2.12 17.34
C LEU A 185 8.74 -3.28 18.27
N GLY A 186 8.67 -4.50 17.75
CA GLY A 186 8.51 -5.73 18.55
C GLY A 186 9.64 -5.93 19.58
N LEU A 187 10.90 -5.72 19.18
CA LEU A 187 12.05 -5.82 20.07
C LEU A 187 11.98 -4.81 21.20
N CYS A 188 11.68 -3.55 20.88
CA CYS A 188 11.48 -2.51 21.88
C CYS A 188 10.34 -2.89 22.84
N TRP A 189 9.24 -3.45 22.31
CA TRP A 189 8.11 -3.89 23.12
C TRP A 189 8.50 -4.97 24.13
N MET A 190 9.23 -5.99 23.69
CA MET A 190 9.73 -7.08 24.54
C MET A 190 10.75 -6.57 25.57
N LYS A 191 11.66 -5.68 25.18
CA LYS A 191 12.66 -5.09 26.09
C LYS A 191 12.02 -4.21 27.17
N LEU A 192 10.91 -3.55 26.86
CA LEU A 192 10.12 -2.77 27.82
C LEU A 192 9.21 -3.65 28.68
N GLN A 193 9.23 -4.97 28.51
CA GLN A 193 8.40 -5.94 29.24
C GLN A 193 6.89 -5.64 29.15
N MET A 194 6.46 -5.04 28.04
CA MET A 194 5.05 -4.75 27.83
C MET A 194 4.29 -6.04 27.44
N PRO A 195 3.03 -6.22 27.90
CA PRO A 195 2.22 -7.37 27.51
C PRO A 195 2.06 -7.46 25.98
N LEU A 196 2.17 -8.68 25.44
CA LEU A 196 1.98 -8.92 24.00
C LEU A 196 0.54 -8.66 23.56
N ASP A 197 -0.43 -8.83 24.46
CA ASP A 197 -1.86 -8.51 24.23
C ASP A 197 -2.10 -7.07 23.79
N TRP A 198 -1.17 -6.17 24.12
CA TRP A 198 -1.28 -4.76 23.80
C TRP A 198 -0.56 -4.40 22.50
N PHE A 199 0.21 -5.31 21.92
CA PHE A 199 0.91 -5.07 20.66
C PHE A 199 -0.03 -4.68 19.51
N PRO A 200 -1.25 -5.26 19.37
CA PRO A 200 -2.21 -4.81 18.37
C PRO A 200 -2.61 -3.34 18.41
N TYR A 201 -2.51 -2.67 19.57
CA TYR A 201 -2.77 -1.22 19.66
C TYR A 201 -1.80 -0.41 18.81
N LEU A 202 -0.60 -0.93 18.52
CA LEU A 202 0.33 -0.31 17.59
C LEU A 202 -0.25 -0.23 16.17
N GLY A 203 -0.96 -1.28 15.75
CA GLY A 203 -1.70 -1.31 14.48
C GLY A 203 -2.82 -0.26 14.45
N GLN A 204 -3.64 -0.21 15.49
CA GLN A 204 -4.69 0.81 15.65
C GLN A 204 -4.15 2.25 15.63
N ALA A 205 -3.10 2.51 16.42
CA ALA A 205 -2.43 3.80 16.48
C ALA A 205 -1.84 4.20 15.13
N SER A 206 -1.34 3.23 14.34
CA SER A 206 -0.85 3.51 12.99
C SER A 206 -1.94 3.98 12.04
N TYR A 207 -3.13 3.39 12.08
CA TYR A 207 -4.29 3.84 11.31
C TYR A 207 -4.75 5.23 11.73
N PHE A 208 -4.82 5.47 13.04
CA PHE A 208 -5.16 6.79 13.58
C PHE A 208 -4.18 7.86 13.06
N LEU A 209 -2.88 7.65 13.22
CA LEU A 209 -1.85 8.58 12.77
C LEU A 209 -1.84 8.76 11.25
N PHE A 210 -2.09 7.70 10.50
CA PHE A 210 -2.19 7.74 9.04
C PHE A 210 -3.37 8.60 8.59
N PHE A 211 -4.58 8.37 9.10
CA PHE A 211 -5.77 9.14 8.72
C PHE A 211 -5.67 10.61 9.16
N VAL A 212 -5.19 10.87 10.37
CA VAL A 212 -4.91 12.23 10.84
C VAL A 212 -3.88 12.90 9.94
N GLY A 213 -2.76 12.23 9.67
CA GLY A 213 -1.69 12.73 8.82
C GLY A 213 -2.16 13.03 7.40
N ALA A 214 -2.95 12.13 6.82
CA ALA A 214 -3.52 12.27 5.49
C ALA A 214 -4.52 13.44 5.42
N PHE A 215 -5.38 13.59 6.43
CA PHE A 215 -6.32 14.71 6.53
C PHE A 215 -5.59 16.07 6.65
N LEU A 216 -4.60 16.16 7.54
CA LEU A 216 -3.81 17.38 7.73
C LEU A 216 -2.97 17.71 6.49
N PHE A 217 -2.40 16.69 5.83
CA PHE A 217 -1.72 16.85 4.56
C PHE A 217 -2.68 17.39 3.50
N ALA A 218 -3.83 16.75 3.29
CA ALA A 218 -4.86 17.16 2.34
C ALA A 218 -5.35 18.60 2.57
N GLN A 219 -5.58 19.00 3.83
CA GLN A 219 -5.92 20.38 4.17
C GLN A 219 -4.85 21.38 3.74
N SER A 220 -3.58 21.02 3.87
CA SER A 220 -2.49 21.89 3.45
C SER A 220 -2.31 21.89 1.93
N PHE A 221 -2.40 20.71 1.31
CA PHE A 221 -2.07 20.45 -0.08
C PHE A 221 -3.16 20.89 -1.07
N PHE A 222 -4.42 20.49 -0.88
CA PHE A 222 -5.49 20.79 -1.84
C PHE A 222 -5.77 22.28 -1.94
N ARG A 223 -6.10 22.75 -3.14
CA ARG A 223 -6.49 24.14 -3.38
C ARG A 223 -7.89 24.40 -2.83
N ASN A 224 -8.82 23.49 -3.09
CA ASN A 224 -10.15 23.52 -2.50
C ASN A 224 -10.13 22.88 -1.10
N LYS A 225 -10.06 23.69 -0.05
CA LYS A 225 -9.89 23.20 1.34
C LYS A 225 -11.00 22.25 1.81
N PRO A 226 -12.30 22.51 1.56
CA PRO A 226 -13.37 21.54 1.84
C PRO A 226 -13.18 20.13 1.26
N LEU A 227 -12.42 19.99 0.15
CA LEU A 227 -12.16 18.70 -0.48
C LEU A 227 -11.43 17.72 0.45
N SER A 228 -10.68 18.22 1.45
CA SER A 228 -10.02 17.36 2.44
C SER A 228 -11.01 16.54 3.26
N VAL A 229 -12.23 17.03 3.47
CA VAL A 229 -13.29 16.31 4.20
C VAL A 229 -13.82 15.14 3.36
N PHE A 230 -14.09 15.37 2.08
CA PHE A 230 -14.48 14.29 1.16
C PHE A 230 -13.35 13.26 1.01
N PHE A 231 -12.10 13.72 0.93
CA PHE A 231 -10.95 12.83 0.83
C PHE A 231 -10.86 11.89 2.03
N ILE A 232 -10.95 12.41 3.26
CA ILE A 232 -10.81 11.56 4.44
C ILE A 232 -11.99 10.60 4.62
N LEU A 233 -13.22 11.03 4.30
CA LEU A 233 -14.38 10.13 4.32
C LEU A 233 -14.24 9.00 3.31
N ALA A 234 -13.87 9.34 2.07
CA ALA A 234 -13.62 8.35 1.03
C ALA A 234 -12.48 7.39 1.40
N LEU A 235 -11.41 7.93 1.98
CA LEU A 235 -10.27 7.15 2.43
C LEU A 235 -10.63 6.20 3.57
N ILE A 236 -11.43 6.62 4.56
CA ILE A 236 -11.90 5.74 5.63
C ILE A 236 -12.78 4.61 5.07
N ILE A 237 -13.69 4.92 4.16
CA ILE A 237 -14.56 3.91 3.54
C ILE A 237 -13.72 2.86 2.79
N VAL A 238 -12.80 3.30 1.93
CA VAL A 238 -12.04 2.43 1.02
C VAL A 238 -10.81 1.76 1.67
N ARG A 239 -10.20 2.37 2.70
CA ARG A 239 -8.99 1.84 3.34
C ARG A 239 -9.28 1.03 4.60
N TYR A 240 -10.39 1.31 5.28
CA TYR A 240 -10.73 0.66 6.55
C TYR A 240 -11.97 -0.21 6.44
N TYR A 241 -13.09 0.34 5.97
CA TYR A 241 -14.36 -0.39 6.00
C TYR A 241 -14.48 -1.44 4.89
N SER A 242 -13.98 -1.18 3.69
CA SER A 242 -14.12 -2.11 2.55
C SER A 242 -13.22 -3.35 2.60
N VAL A 243 -12.12 -3.33 3.37
CA VAL A 243 -11.18 -4.47 3.52
C VAL A 243 -11.89 -5.61 4.25
N TRP A 244 -11.73 -6.87 3.85
CA TRP A 244 -12.50 -7.98 4.45
C TRP A 244 -12.16 -8.19 5.94
N GLU A 245 -10.88 -8.33 6.26
CA GLU A 245 -10.37 -8.39 7.63
C GLU A 245 -10.14 -6.94 8.11
N ALA A 246 -10.48 -6.58 9.36
CA ALA A 246 -10.25 -5.19 9.80
C ALA A 246 -8.77 -4.84 9.64
N GLY A 247 -8.47 -3.80 8.87
CA GLY A 247 -7.08 -3.46 8.53
C GLY A 247 -6.16 -3.27 9.76
N SER A 248 -6.72 -2.90 10.92
CA SER A 248 -5.98 -2.77 12.18
C SER A 248 -5.62 -4.10 12.85
N THR A 249 -6.26 -5.22 12.48
CA THR A 249 -6.09 -6.55 13.09
C THR A 249 -5.01 -7.39 12.43
N ILE A 250 -4.53 -6.94 11.26
CA ILE A 250 -3.47 -7.57 10.48
C ILE A 250 -2.37 -6.55 10.27
N ILE A 251 -1.25 -6.72 10.98
CA ILE A 251 -0.11 -5.82 10.89
C ILE A 251 0.43 -5.74 9.45
N GLN A 252 0.34 -6.82 8.68
CA GLN A 252 0.70 -6.82 7.27
C GLN A 252 0.00 -5.73 6.44
N SER A 253 -1.26 -5.38 6.73
CA SER A 253 -2.01 -4.37 5.96
C SER A 253 -1.93 -2.97 6.58
N THR A 254 -1.27 -2.82 7.73
CA THR A 254 -1.20 -1.54 8.44
C THR A 254 -0.38 -0.46 7.72
N PRO A 255 -0.70 0.83 7.97
CA PRO A 255 0.07 1.96 7.49
C PRO A 255 1.56 1.95 7.88
N LEU A 256 1.93 1.31 9.01
CA LEU A 256 3.34 1.17 9.42
C LEU A 256 4.18 0.41 8.41
N ARG A 257 3.54 -0.45 7.61
CA ARG A 257 4.18 -1.13 6.49
C ARG A 257 3.92 -0.37 5.20
N LEU A 258 2.67 -0.30 4.76
CA LEU A 258 2.37 0.08 3.38
C LEU A 258 2.39 1.59 3.13
N ASP A 259 2.14 2.42 4.15
CA ASP A 259 1.81 3.84 3.94
C ASP A 259 2.85 4.83 4.48
N LEU A 260 4.08 4.37 4.74
CA LEU A 260 5.19 5.24 5.17
C LEU A 260 5.59 6.30 4.12
N TRP A 261 5.11 6.17 2.88
CA TRP A 261 5.22 7.19 1.84
C TRP A 261 4.64 8.54 2.28
N LEU A 262 3.67 8.56 3.21
CA LEU A 262 3.05 9.79 3.71
C LEU A 262 4.07 10.69 4.43
N ILE A 263 5.02 10.09 5.17
CA ILE A 263 6.09 10.83 5.87
C ILE A 263 6.99 11.52 4.84
N LEU A 264 7.42 10.77 3.82
CA LEU A 264 8.24 11.30 2.72
C LEU A 264 7.52 12.44 2.00
N LEU A 265 6.23 12.25 1.70
CA LEU A 265 5.41 13.25 1.02
C LEU A 265 5.25 14.53 1.85
N TRP A 266 5.05 14.40 3.16
CA TRP A 266 4.90 15.54 4.07
C TRP A 266 6.18 16.37 4.14
N VAL A 267 7.34 15.72 4.25
CA VAL A 267 8.66 16.37 4.23
C VAL A 267 8.91 17.05 2.89
N ALA A 268 8.67 16.34 1.77
CA ALA A 268 8.85 16.87 0.42
C ALA A 268 7.96 18.09 0.15
N TYR A 269 6.71 18.09 0.62
CA TYR A 269 5.78 19.20 0.45
C TYR A 269 6.15 20.43 1.31
N ARG A 270 6.48 20.22 2.59
CA ARG A 270 6.77 21.31 3.53
C ARG A 270 8.13 21.96 3.27
N LYS A 271 9.17 21.12 3.12
CA LYS A 271 10.58 21.56 3.03
C LYS A 271 11.09 21.63 1.59
N GLY A 272 10.47 20.92 0.66
CA GLY A 272 10.87 20.84 -0.74
C GLY A 272 11.66 19.56 -1.03
N ILE A 273 11.58 19.09 -2.28
CA ILE A 273 12.18 17.84 -2.76
C ILE A 273 13.73 17.80 -2.73
N TYR A 274 14.37 18.97 -2.72
CA TYR A 274 15.84 19.10 -2.68
C TYR A 274 16.38 19.27 -1.25
N HIS A 275 15.50 19.31 -0.24
CA HIS A 275 15.91 19.48 1.13
C HIS A 275 16.53 18.19 1.68
N TRP A 276 17.58 18.30 2.49
CA TRP A 276 18.31 17.15 3.06
C TRP A 276 17.42 16.18 3.84
N LEU A 277 16.38 16.70 4.52
CA LEU A 277 15.39 15.88 5.21
C LEU A 277 14.66 14.90 4.27
N THR A 278 14.44 15.26 3.00
CA THR A 278 13.86 14.32 2.02
C THR A 278 14.82 13.18 1.73
N GLY A 279 16.12 13.47 1.56
CA GLY A 279 17.17 12.46 1.46
C GLY A 279 17.28 11.59 2.70
N LEU A 280 17.17 12.19 3.90
CA LEU A 280 17.17 11.44 5.16
C LEU A 280 15.95 10.52 5.28
N SER A 281 14.74 11.01 4.95
CA SER A 281 13.53 10.17 4.93
C SER A 281 13.69 8.98 4.00
N LEU A 282 14.22 9.18 2.79
CA LEU A 282 14.49 8.09 1.84
C LEU A 282 15.55 7.11 2.37
N ALA A 283 16.63 7.63 2.96
CA ALA A 283 17.69 6.83 3.56
C ALA A 283 17.18 5.94 4.71
N LEU A 284 16.36 6.50 5.60
CA LEU A 284 15.74 5.74 6.70
C LEU A 284 14.74 4.71 6.18
N LEU A 285 13.93 5.07 5.18
CA LEU A 285 12.99 4.13 4.55
C LEU A 285 13.71 2.96 3.87
N LEU A 286 14.89 3.19 3.30
CA LEU A 286 15.71 2.11 2.74
C LEU A 286 16.22 1.13 3.81
N ILE A 287 16.61 1.62 4.99
CA ILE A 287 17.11 0.79 6.08
C ILE A 287 15.96 0.02 6.75
N PHE A 288 14.88 0.73 7.09
CA PHE A 288 13.79 0.17 7.89
C PHE A 288 12.72 -0.56 7.07
N HIS A 289 12.53 -0.17 5.82
CA HIS A 289 11.50 -0.73 4.93
C HIS A 289 12.07 -1.00 3.54
N ARG A 290 13.12 -1.83 3.46
CA ARG A 290 13.99 -2.01 2.29
C ARG A 290 13.27 -2.14 0.95
N ASN A 291 12.23 -2.97 0.85
CA ASN A 291 11.55 -3.19 -0.43
C ASN A 291 10.82 -1.93 -0.94
N LEU A 292 9.97 -1.31 -0.11
CA LEU A 292 9.27 -0.08 -0.49
C LEU A 292 10.23 1.12 -0.55
N GLY A 293 11.24 1.16 0.32
CA GLY A 293 12.27 2.19 0.33
C GLY A 293 13.05 2.27 -0.99
N LEU A 294 13.42 1.12 -1.57
CA LEU A 294 14.02 1.07 -2.92
C LEU A 294 13.08 1.63 -3.98
N LEU A 295 11.79 1.27 -3.94
CA LEU A 295 10.80 1.80 -4.88
C LEU A 295 10.61 3.31 -4.73
N TYR A 296 10.62 3.83 -3.50
CA TYR A 296 10.50 5.26 -3.24
C TYR A 296 11.75 6.05 -3.68
N ILE A 297 12.94 5.48 -3.51
CA ILE A 297 14.18 6.05 -4.07
C ILE A 297 14.11 6.07 -5.60
N ALA A 298 13.65 4.99 -6.24
CA ALA A 298 13.46 4.96 -7.69
C ALA A 298 12.46 6.04 -8.15
N SER A 299 11.32 6.18 -7.48
CA SER A 299 10.35 7.26 -7.75
C SER A 299 10.95 8.65 -7.57
N TYR A 300 11.80 8.86 -6.56
CA TYR A 300 12.51 10.12 -6.36
C TYR A 300 13.50 10.41 -7.49
N VAL A 301 14.30 9.42 -7.90
CA VAL A 301 15.24 9.56 -9.03
C VAL A 301 14.48 9.88 -10.32
N VAL A 302 13.39 9.16 -10.62
CA VAL A 302 12.53 9.46 -11.77
C VAL A 302 11.97 10.88 -11.71
N LEU A 303 11.55 11.35 -10.54
CA LEU A 303 11.11 12.75 -10.36
C LEU A 303 12.22 13.74 -10.69
N THR A 304 13.44 13.52 -10.20
CA THR A 304 14.58 14.42 -10.48
C THR A 304 14.93 14.45 -11.97
N ILE A 305 14.89 13.31 -12.65
CA ILE A 305 15.09 13.20 -14.10
C ILE A 305 13.98 13.93 -14.85
N LEU A 306 12.72 13.78 -14.42
CA LEU A 306 11.58 14.45 -15.05
C LEU A 306 11.67 15.97 -14.90
N LEU A 307 12.07 16.48 -13.73
CA LEU A 307 12.27 17.91 -13.52
C LEU A 307 13.44 18.46 -14.34
N LEU A 308 14.54 17.70 -14.42
CA LEU A 308 15.68 18.00 -15.30
C LEU A 308 15.23 18.08 -16.77
N ALA A 309 14.47 17.08 -17.25
CA ALA A 309 13.99 17.03 -18.62
C ALA A 309 13.08 18.23 -18.93
N ILE A 310 12.16 18.54 -18.03
CA ILE A 310 11.23 19.66 -18.18
C ILE A 310 11.97 21.00 -18.30
N ASP A 311 12.98 21.25 -17.45
CA ASP A 311 13.76 22.48 -17.51
C ASP A 311 14.71 22.51 -18.72
N GLY A 312 15.24 21.35 -19.12
CA GLY A 312 16.05 21.19 -20.33
C GLY A 312 15.24 21.48 -21.61
N PHE A 313 14.00 20.99 -21.68
CA PHE A 313 13.12 21.21 -22.84
C PHE A 313 12.76 22.69 -23.02
N SER A 314 12.61 23.48 -21.95
CA SER A 314 12.40 24.93 -22.08
C SER A 314 13.56 25.62 -22.80
N ILE A 315 14.81 25.22 -22.51
CA ILE A 315 16.01 25.80 -23.13
C ILE A 315 16.12 25.41 -24.61
N ILE A 316 15.82 24.14 -24.93
CA ILE A 316 15.84 23.65 -26.32
C ILE A 316 14.79 24.38 -27.17
N LYS A 317 13.62 24.68 -26.60
CA LYS A 317 12.53 25.40 -27.27
C LYS A 317 12.89 26.86 -27.58
N GLU A 318 13.74 27.50 -26.78
CA GLU A 318 14.25 28.87 -26.99
C GLU A 318 15.35 28.96 -28.07
N LYS A 319 15.42 27.98 -28.99
CA LYS A 319 16.29 27.96 -30.19
C LYS A 319 17.80 28.04 -29.95
N ARG A 320 18.28 27.91 -28.71
CA ARG A 320 19.71 27.69 -28.43
C ARG A 320 19.95 26.21 -28.14
N ARG A 321 20.21 25.42 -29.19
CA ARG A 321 20.77 24.05 -29.08
C ARG A 321 22.22 24.10 -28.57
N ASN A 322 22.42 24.73 -27.42
CA ASN A 322 23.71 24.90 -26.81
C ASN A 322 23.90 23.80 -25.77
N ILE A 323 24.76 22.82 -26.07
CA ILE A 323 25.11 21.73 -25.17
C ILE A 323 25.59 22.27 -23.81
N ASN A 324 26.29 23.40 -23.81
CA ASN A 324 26.77 24.04 -22.59
C ASN A 324 25.61 24.54 -21.71
N ALA A 325 24.51 25.01 -22.31
CA ALA A 325 23.34 25.44 -21.56
C ALA A 325 22.61 24.25 -20.91
N PHE A 326 22.55 23.11 -21.60
CA PHE A 326 22.04 21.87 -21.01
C PHE A 326 22.94 21.37 -19.88
N MET A 327 24.26 21.39 -20.06
CA MET A 327 25.23 21.01 -19.02
C MET A 327 25.13 21.90 -17.77
N LEU A 328 24.88 23.20 -17.92
CA LEU A 328 24.64 24.10 -16.79
C LEU A 328 23.38 23.71 -16.00
N VAL A 329 22.30 23.32 -16.69
CA VAL A 329 21.08 22.84 -16.02
C VAL A 329 21.31 21.49 -15.33
N PHE A 330 22.05 20.58 -15.97
CA PHE A 330 22.44 19.32 -15.37
C PHE A 330 23.26 19.54 -14.10
N GLN A 331 24.29 20.37 -14.16
CA GLN A 331 25.13 20.71 -12.99
C GLN A 331 24.31 21.34 -11.86
N LYS A 332 23.37 22.23 -12.19
CA LYS A 332 22.44 22.82 -11.22
C LYS A 332 21.61 21.74 -10.52
N HIS A 333 20.95 20.85 -11.26
CA HIS A 333 20.13 19.79 -10.68
C HIS A 333 20.97 18.76 -9.92
N PHE A 334 22.19 18.46 -10.37
CA PHE A 334 23.12 17.61 -9.64
C PHE A 334 23.50 18.23 -8.30
N HIS A 335 23.89 19.51 -8.27
CA HIS A 335 24.28 20.19 -7.03
C HIS A 335 23.11 20.30 -6.04
N LEU A 336 21.89 20.54 -6.54
CA LEU A 336 20.68 20.55 -5.71
C LEU A 336 20.37 19.20 -5.07
N ASN A 337 20.66 18.09 -5.76
CA ASN A 337 20.39 16.74 -5.28
C ASN A 337 21.58 16.09 -4.56
N ALA A 338 22.79 16.65 -4.65
CA ALA A 338 24.02 16.02 -4.18
C ALA A 338 23.94 15.56 -2.71
N ARG A 339 23.36 16.38 -1.83
CA ARG A 339 23.18 16.01 -0.41
C ARG A 339 22.24 14.82 -0.23
N ASN A 340 21.15 14.77 -0.99
CA ASN A 340 20.20 13.66 -0.93
C ASN A 340 20.80 12.38 -1.51
N LEU A 341 21.52 12.49 -2.63
CA LEU A 341 22.23 11.36 -3.24
C LEU A 341 23.31 10.80 -2.31
N LEU A 342 24.04 11.67 -1.60
CA LEU A 342 25.02 11.24 -0.60
C LEU A 342 24.36 10.45 0.55
N LEU A 343 23.26 10.96 1.11
CA LEU A 343 22.53 10.27 2.18
C LEU A 343 21.98 8.92 1.71
N ILE A 344 21.43 8.87 0.50
CA ILE A 344 20.95 7.62 -0.13
C ILE A 344 22.13 6.66 -0.31
N GLY A 345 23.26 7.12 -0.85
CA GLY A 345 24.47 6.30 -1.03
C GLY A 345 24.99 5.71 0.27
N ILE A 346 25.06 6.52 1.34
CA ILE A 346 25.43 6.05 2.68
C ILE A 346 24.45 4.98 3.16
N SER A 347 23.13 5.19 3.02
CA SER A 347 22.15 4.18 3.43
C SER A 347 22.25 2.87 2.66
N VAL A 348 22.57 2.91 1.36
CA VAL A 348 22.79 1.69 0.55
C VAL A 348 23.97 0.90 1.10
N ILE A 349 25.09 1.58 1.41
CA ILE A 349 26.27 0.97 2.01
C ILE A 349 25.94 0.38 3.39
N THR A 350 25.23 1.13 4.23
CA THR A 350 24.77 0.64 5.55
C THR A 350 23.88 -0.59 5.42
N CYS A 351 22.94 -0.61 4.47
CA CYS A 351 22.10 -1.78 4.23
C CYS A 351 22.92 -3.01 3.81
N PHE A 352 23.94 -2.83 2.97
CA PHE A 352 24.83 -3.91 2.58
C PHE A 352 25.56 -4.50 3.81
N PHE A 353 26.06 -3.66 4.71
CA PHE A 353 26.70 -4.13 5.95
C PHE A 353 25.74 -4.76 6.96
N LEU A 354 24.52 -4.25 7.10
CA LEU A 354 23.54 -4.77 8.07
C LEU A 354 22.92 -6.10 7.65
N PHE A 355 22.59 -6.24 6.37
CA PHE A 355 21.85 -7.41 5.86
C PHE A 355 22.72 -8.40 5.09
N GLY A 356 23.92 -8.01 4.67
CA GLY A 356 24.80 -8.80 3.82
C GLY A 356 24.41 -8.82 2.33
N ASP A 357 23.28 -8.22 1.96
CA ASP A 357 22.73 -8.23 0.60
C ASP A 357 22.03 -6.90 0.28
N PHE A 358 22.09 -6.49 -0.99
CA PHE A 358 21.42 -5.27 -1.49
C PHE A 358 19.89 -5.38 -1.49
N PHE A 359 19.37 -6.53 -1.91
CA PHE A 359 17.93 -6.79 -2.00
C PHE A 359 17.43 -7.57 -0.79
N SER A 360 16.12 -7.47 -0.53
CA SER A 360 15.53 -8.27 0.53
C SER A 360 15.45 -9.73 0.18
N ARG A 361 16.07 -10.59 1.00
CA ARG A 361 16.03 -12.05 0.80
C ARG A 361 14.61 -12.56 0.70
N SER A 362 13.70 -12.06 1.54
CA SER A 362 12.26 -12.33 1.40
C SER A 362 11.73 -11.96 0.01
N GLY A 363 11.99 -10.74 -0.47
CA GLY A 363 11.58 -10.33 -1.82
C GLY A 363 12.22 -11.17 -2.94
N VAL A 364 13.49 -11.54 -2.80
CA VAL A 364 14.24 -12.34 -3.78
C VAL A 364 13.73 -13.78 -3.81
N GLU A 365 13.46 -14.40 -2.66
CA GLU A 365 12.95 -15.76 -2.55
C GLU A 365 11.52 -15.87 -3.10
N TYR A 366 10.62 -14.96 -2.68
CA TYR A 366 9.27 -14.89 -3.26
C TYR A 366 9.31 -14.77 -4.79
N ARG A 367 10.21 -13.93 -5.33
CA ARG A 367 10.41 -13.78 -6.78
C ARG A 367 11.00 -15.03 -7.43
N LYS A 368 12.05 -15.60 -6.83
CA LYS A 368 12.80 -16.74 -7.37
C LYS A 368 11.89 -17.93 -7.60
N TYR A 369 10.87 -18.08 -6.74
CA TYR A 369 9.98 -19.23 -6.79
C TYR A 369 8.59 -18.90 -7.37
N GLY A 370 8.30 -17.63 -7.66
CA GLY A 370 7.03 -17.21 -8.25
C GLY A 370 5.82 -17.63 -7.41
N ILE A 371 5.97 -17.68 -6.09
CA ILE A 371 4.91 -18.08 -5.15
C ILE A 371 4.09 -16.85 -4.78
N GLY A 372 2.76 -16.99 -4.79
CA GLY A 372 1.87 -15.93 -4.34
C GLY A 372 1.79 -14.76 -5.31
N MET A 373 1.65 -15.04 -6.61
CA MET A 373 1.55 -14.04 -7.66
C MET A 373 0.36 -14.35 -8.60
N LEU A 374 -0.76 -13.65 -8.47
CA LEU A 374 -1.92 -13.88 -9.34
C LEU A 374 -1.88 -12.98 -10.58
N PRO A 375 -2.30 -13.50 -11.75
CA PRO A 375 -2.41 -12.70 -12.95
C PRO A 375 -3.52 -11.65 -12.80
N ILE A 376 -3.32 -10.47 -13.38
CA ILE A 376 -4.39 -9.45 -13.39
C ILE A 376 -5.54 -9.91 -14.28
N GLU A 377 -6.72 -10.03 -13.67
CA GLU A 377 -7.95 -10.35 -14.40
C GLU A 377 -8.29 -9.30 -15.47
N ARG A 378 -8.89 -9.77 -16.57
CA ARG A 378 -9.34 -8.90 -17.68
C ARG A 378 -10.34 -7.84 -17.23
N ASN A 379 -11.17 -8.17 -16.25
CA ASN A 379 -12.22 -7.28 -15.76
C ASN A 379 -11.81 -6.55 -14.47
N SER A 380 -10.52 -6.58 -14.12
CA SER A 380 -10.03 -5.96 -12.89
C SER A 380 -10.22 -4.45 -12.88
N PHE A 381 -10.73 -3.92 -11.76
CA PHE A 381 -10.83 -2.48 -11.53
C PHE A 381 -9.47 -1.75 -11.64
N TYR A 382 -8.37 -2.49 -11.47
CA TYR A 382 -7.02 -1.95 -11.62
C TYR A 382 -6.79 -1.24 -12.97
N TRP A 383 -7.44 -1.68 -14.05
CA TRP A 383 -7.29 -1.08 -15.38
C TRP A 383 -7.72 0.39 -15.45
N TYR A 384 -8.45 0.90 -14.45
CA TYR A 384 -8.77 2.32 -14.33
C TYR A 384 -7.64 3.17 -13.72
N ILE A 385 -6.70 2.56 -12.98
CA ILE A 385 -5.61 3.27 -12.32
C ILE A 385 -4.64 3.91 -13.32
N PRO A 386 -4.15 3.22 -14.37
CA PRO A 386 -3.31 3.85 -15.40
C PRO A 386 -3.98 5.07 -16.05
N VAL A 387 -5.26 4.95 -16.38
CA VAL A 387 -6.06 6.03 -16.97
C VAL A 387 -6.11 7.23 -16.04
N LEU A 388 -6.35 7.00 -14.75
CA LEU A 388 -6.37 8.03 -13.72
C LEU A 388 -5.00 8.72 -13.60
N LEU A 389 -3.91 7.97 -13.48
CA LEU A 389 -2.57 8.50 -13.29
C LEU A 389 -2.08 9.29 -14.52
N SER A 390 -2.37 8.79 -15.73
CA SER A 390 -2.10 9.48 -17.00
C SER A 390 -2.90 10.78 -17.10
N SER A 391 -4.18 10.77 -16.77
CA SER A 391 -5.04 11.97 -16.78
C SER A 391 -4.56 13.02 -15.77
N ALA A 392 -4.23 12.60 -14.54
CA ALA A 392 -3.69 13.48 -13.50
C ALA A 392 -2.34 14.09 -13.91
N SER A 393 -1.44 13.29 -14.49
CA SER A 393 -0.14 13.74 -14.98
C SER A 393 -0.28 14.81 -16.05
N ILE A 394 -1.18 14.58 -17.02
CA ILE A 394 -1.48 15.53 -18.09
C ILE A 394 -1.96 16.85 -17.51
N LEU A 395 -2.94 16.82 -16.59
CA LEU A 395 -3.48 18.04 -15.99
C LEU A 395 -2.41 18.80 -15.18
N LEU A 396 -1.56 18.10 -14.42
CA LEU A 396 -0.45 18.73 -13.70
C LEU A 396 0.50 19.48 -14.64
N TYR A 397 0.85 18.87 -15.77
CA TYR A 397 1.73 19.48 -16.76
C TYR A 397 1.05 20.65 -17.49
N VAL A 398 -0.19 20.47 -17.95
CA VAL A 398 -0.96 21.52 -18.66
C VAL A 398 -1.13 22.76 -17.78
N TYR A 399 -1.36 22.57 -16.48
CA TYR A 399 -1.51 23.66 -15.53
C TYR A 399 -0.22 24.06 -14.81
N ARG A 400 0.95 23.50 -15.16
CA ARG A 400 2.25 23.75 -14.49
C ARG A 400 2.49 25.25 -14.23
N ASN A 401 2.31 26.09 -15.25
CA ASN A 401 2.60 27.53 -15.17
C ASN A 401 1.62 28.30 -14.25
N LYS A 402 0.51 27.67 -13.86
CA LYS A 402 -0.52 28.25 -12.99
C LYS A 402 -0.59 27.58 -11.61
N LEU A 403 0.20 26.54 -11.41
CA LEU A 403 0.36 25.84 -10.14
C LEU A 403 1.60 26.38 -9.45
N THR A 404 1.63 26.32 -8.12
CA THR A 404 2.86 26.60 -7.38
C THR A 404 3.86 25.47 -7.65
N ILE A 405 5.15 25.80 -7.67
CA ILE A 405 6.22 24.79 -7.85
C ILE A 405 6.05 23.65 -6.84
N LYS A 406 5.76 23.98 -5.57
CA LYS A 406 5.52 23.00 -4.51
C LYS A 406 4.36 22.05 -4.81
N TYR A 407 3.24 22.56 -5.32
CA TYR A 407 2.08 21.73 -5.66
C TYR A 407 2.41 20.83 -6.85
N PHE A 408 3.04 21.38 -7.89
CA PHE A 408 3.43 20.62 -9.08
C PHE A 408 4.40 19.48 -8.74
N THR A 409 5.49 19.76 -8.02
CA THR A 409 6.48 18.74 -7.65
C THR A 409 5.89 17.67 -6.74
N SER A 410 5.05 18.06 -5.78
CA SER A 410 4.42 17.10 -4.85
C SER A 410 3.33 16.29 -5.53
N GLY A 411 2.57 16.87 -6.46
CA GLY A 411 1.60 16.16 -7.29
C GLY A 411 2.26 15.11 -8.18
N MET A 412 3.37 15.46 -8.82
CA MET A 412 4.17 14.48 -9.59
C MET A 412 4.74 13.38 -8.70
N LEU A 413 5.22 13.73 -7.50
CA LEU A 413 5.69 12.74 -6.53
C LEU A 413 4.56 11.78 -6.10
N ILE A 414 3.34 12.28 -5.86
CA ILE A 414 2.17 11.43 -5.53
C ILE A 414 1.93 10.40 -6.64
N ILE A 415 1.96 10.83 -7.91
CA ILE A 415 1.78 9.92 -9.05
C ILE A 415 2.89 8.86 -9.09
N LEU A 416 4.15 9.27 -8.95
CA LEU A 416 5.28 8.34 -8.97
C LEU A 416 5.28 7.38 -7.78
N LEU A 417 4.82 7.83 -6.60
CA LEU A 417 4.62 6.97 -5.43
C LEU A 417 3.43 6.03 -5.62
N ALA A 418 2.36 6.45 -6.31
CA ALA A 418 1.24 5.59 -6.67
C ALA A 418 1.68 4.46 -7.62
N ILE A 419 2.51 4.78 -8.63
CA ILE A 419 3.09 3.79 -9.55
C ILE A 419 3.99 2.80 -8.77
N ALA A 420 4.86 3.32 -7.89
CA ALA A 420 5.71 2.48 -7.02
C ALA A 420 4.91 1.53 -6.12
N ASN A 421 3.92 2.05 -5.38
CA ASN A 421 3.08 1.23 -4.52
C ASN A 421 2.27 0.20 -5.31
N SER A 422 1.93 0.48 -6.57
CA SER A 422 1.25 -0.48 -7.43
C SER A 422 2.11 -1.73 -7.74
N MET A 423 3.44 -1.66 -7.66
CA MET A 423 4.29 -2.86 -7.76
C MET A 423 4.05 -3.84 -6.62
N TYR A 424 3.78 -3.34 -5.40
CA TYR A 424 3.42 -4.19 -4.28
C TYR A 424 2.15 -5.01 -4.58
N PHE A 425 1.23 -4.41 -5.34
CA PHE A 425 -0.01 -5.05 -5.78
C PHE A 425 0.21 -6.06 -6.92
N PHE A 426 0.99 -5.73 -7.96
CA PHE A 426 1.22 -6.67 -9.08
C PHE A 426 2.04 -7.90 -8.73
N GLY A 427 2.73 -7.86 -7.59
CA GLY A 427 3.69 -8.85 -7.18
C GLY A 427 3.30 -9.61 -5.93
N ARG A 428 2.03 -9.56 -5.47
CA ARG A 428 1.55 -10.36 -4.33
C ARG A 428 0.07 -10.69 -4.44
N SER A 429 -0.22 -11.97 -4.45
CA SER A 429 -1.49 -12.56 -4.09
C SER A 429 -1.30 -13.47 -2.89
N HIS A 430 -2.30 -13.46 -2.04
CA HIS A 430 -2.68 -14.64 -1.28
C HIS A 430 -4.19 -14.74 -1.55
N GLU A 431 -4.69 -15.88 -1.98
CA GLU A 431 -6.08 -16.30 -2.18
C GLU A 431 -7.20 -15.26 -1.90
N ASN A 432 -8.02 -14.98 -2.92
CA ASN A 432 -9.10 -13.97 -2.97
C ASN A 432 -8.68 -12.48 -2.90
N ASN A 433 -7.37 -12.17 -2.77
CA ASN A 433 -6.86 -10.82 -2.44
C ASN A 433 -6.40 -9.90 -3.58
N ILE A 434 -6.50 -10.18 -4.89
CA ILE A 434 -6.07 -9.18 -5.91
C ILE A 434 -6.70 -7.81 -5.56
N LEU A 435 -7.94 -7.87 -5.19
CA LEU A 435 -8.77 -6.70 -5.19
C LEU A 435 -9.01 -6.22 -3.73
N ASN A 436 -8.81 -7.08 -2.71
CA ASN A 436 -8.46 -6.66 -1.33
C ASN A 436 -7.09 -5.94 -1.23
N ASN A 437 -6.11 -6.31 -2.06
CA ASN A 437 -4.79 -5.68 -2.07
C ASN A 437 -4.81 -4.26 -2.66
N ILE A 438 -5.69 -4.00 -3.64
CA ILE A 438 -5.99 -2.62 -4.08
C ILE A 438 -6.50 -1.79 -2.90
N LEU A 439 -7.37 -2.36 -2.06
CA LEU A 439 -7.84 -1.71 -0.84
C LEU A 439 -6.69 -1.51 0.16
N ASN A 440 -5.72 -2.42 0.20
CA ASN A 440 -4.54 -2.31 1.06
C ASN A 440 -3.53 -1.22 0.63
N ILE A 441 -3.43 -0.88 -0.65
CA ILE A 441 -2.61 0.26 -1.12
C ILE A 441 -3.45 1.49 -1.49
N SER A 442 -4.75 1.47 -1.17
CA SER A 442 -5.70 2.50 -1.59
C SER A 442 -5.39 3.89 -1.05
N GLY A 443 -4.57 4.00 0.00
CA GLY A 443 -4.15 5.28 0.59
C GLY A 443 -3.60 6.27 -0.45
N ILE A 444 -2.57 5.85 -1.18
CA ILE A 444 -1.93 6.70 -2.20
C ILE A 444 -2.81 6.82 -3.46
N LEU A 445 -3.58 5.79 -3.80
CA LEU A 445 -4.45 5.76 -4.98
C LEU A 445 -5.64 6.73 -4.84
N VAL A 446 -6.32 6.72 -3.68
CA VAL A 446 -7.39 7.67 -3.35
C VAL A 446 -6.80 9.08 -3.27
N LEU A 447 -5.59 9.26 -2.73
CA LEU A 447 -4.94 10.57 -2.75
C LEU A 447 -4.68 11.06 -4.19
N ALA A 448 -4.20 10.20 -5.08
CA ALA A 448 -4.00 10.53 -6.49
C ALA A 448 -5.33 10.86 -7.20
N LEU A 449 -6.41 10.14 -6.89
CA LEU A 449 -7.76 10.43 -7.39
C LEU A 449 -8.24 11.82 -6.94
N PHE A 450 -8.00 12.18 -5.68
CA PHE A 450 -8.38 13.47 -5.16
C PHE A 450 -7.49 14.62 -5.66
N VAL A 451 -6.22 14.36 -6.00
CA VAL A 451 -5.38 15.29 -6.76
C VAL A 451 -6.00 15.56 -8.14
N PHE A 452 -6.46 14.51 -8.82
CA PHE A 452 -7.17 14.65 -10.09
C PHE A 452 -8.45 15.49 -9.93
N PHE A 453 -9.28 15.22 -8.91
CA PHE A 453 -10.46 16.04 -8.64
C PHE A 453 -10.13 17.51 -8.34
N ASP A 454 -9.11 17.80 -7.53
CA ASP A 454 -8.68 19.17 -7.24
C ASP A 454 -8.24 19.90 -8.52
N LEU A 455 -7.56 19.20 -9.44
CA LEU A 455 -7.16 19.74 -10.75
C LEU A 455 -8.35 19.98 -11.69
N VAL A 456 -9.36 19.12 -11.69
CA VAL A 456 -10.60 19.30 -12.48
C VAL A 456 -11.45 20.46 -11.93
N ILE A 457 -11.53 20.61 -10.62
CA ILE A 457 -12.19 21.76 -9.99
C ILE A 457 -11.41 23.04 -10.33
N PHE A 458 -10.07 22.97 -10.34
CA PHE A 458 -9.24 24.10 -10.71
C PHE A 458 -9.39 24.49 -12.20
N SER A 459 -9.44 23.53 -13.11
CA SER A 459 -9.58 23.80 -14.55
C SER A 459 -10.89 24.56 -14.86
N THR A 460 -11.99 24.08 -14.28
CA THR A 460 -13.34 24.64 -14.50
C THR A 460 -13.53 26.03 -13.85
N SER A 461 -12.80 26.33 -12.77
CA SER A 461 -12.87 27.63 -12.09
C SER A 461 -12.04 28.73 -12.77
N GLN A 462 -11.09 28.39 -13.65
CA GLN A 462 -10.29 29.39 -14.37
C GLN A 462 -10.88 29.85 -15.71
N GLU A 463 -11.64 29.00 -16.40
CA GLU A 463 -12.31 29.39 -17.66
C GLU A 463 -13.31 30.53 -17.44
N THR A 464 -13.96 30.58 -16.27
CA THR A 464 -14.93 31.62 -15.92
C THR A 464 -14.32 33.01 -15.73
N VAL A 465 -13.02 33.11 -15.45
CA VAL A 465 -12.34 34.39 -15.23
C VAL A 465 -11.83 35.02 -16.54
N LYS A 466 -11.73 34.26 -17.63
CA LYS A 466 -11.24 34.77 -18.93
C LYS A 466 -12.28 35.48 -19.79
N ASN A 467 -13.56 35.51 -19.39
CA ASN A 467 -14.61 36.30 -20.04
C ASN A 467 -15.07 37.54 -19.22
N PRO A 468 -14.22 38.50 -18.84
CA PRO A 468 -14.67 39.78 -18.30
C PRO A 468 -14.75 40.80 -19.45
N GLN A 469 -15.55 40.53 -20.48
CA GLN A 469 -15.90 41.52 -21.50
C GLN A 469 -17.28 42.13 -21.25
N VAL A 470 -17.58 42.52 -20.02
CA VAL A 470 -18.58 43.56 -19.76
C VAL A 470 -18.11 44.38 -18.56
N LYS A 471 -17.53 45.55 -18.83
CA LYS A 471 -17.37 46.60 -17.82
C LYS A 471 -18.76 47.12 -17.47
N SER A 472 -19.33 46.70 -16.34
CA SER A 472 -20.33 47.53 -15.66
C SER A 472 -20.00 47.64 -14.17
N LYS A 473 -19.93 48.90 -13.72
CA LYS A 473 -19.76 49.30 -12.32
C LYS A 473 -21.03 48.89 -11.55
N LYS A 474 -20.84 48.35 -10.34
CA LYS A 474 -21.86 47.86 -9.39
C LYS A 474 -22.56 46.55 -9.77
N ALA A 475 -21.82 45.44 -9.69
CA ALA A 475 -22.42 44.13 -9.46
C ALA A 475 -21.91 43.60 -8.12
N SER A 476 -22.82 43.48 -7.16
CA SER A 476 -22.60 42.77 -5.91
C SER A 476 -22.05 41.37 -6.21
N LEU A 477 -20.93 41.01 -5.58
CA LEU A 477 -20.30 39.70 -5.69
C LEU A 477 -21.24 38.60 -5.14
N LYS A 478 -22.22 38.15 -5.93
CA LYS A 478 -22.74 36.79 -5.83
C LYS A 478 -22.03 35.97 -6.90
N LYS A 479 -20.91 35.35 -6.51
CA LYS A 479 -20.26 34.28 -7.29
C LYS A 479 -21.22 33.09 -7.36
N THR A 480 -22.16 33.09 -8.30
CA THR A 480 -22.87 31.88 -8.69
C THR A 480 -21.83 30.95 -9.32
N ALA A 481 -21.47 29.88 -8.62
CA ALA A 481 -20.58 28.86 -9.13
C ALA A 481 -21.13 28.34 -10.47
N SER A 482 -20.30 28.36 -11.52
CA SER A 482 -20.71 27.89 -12.84
C SER A 482 -21.12 26.41 -12.79
N LEU A 483 -22.01 25.98 -13.69
CA LEU A 483 -22.47 24.59 -13.81
C LEU A 483 -21.29 23.61 -13.88
N LYS A 484 -20.21 23.98 -14.60
CA LYS A 484 -18.96 23.20 -14.70
C LYS A 484 -18.25 23.03 -13.36
N THR A 485 -18.23 24.08 -12.52
CA THR A 485 -17.64 24.02 -11.17
C THR A 485 -18.47 23.13 -10.24
N LYS A 486 -19.80 23.15 -10.39
CA LYS A 486 -20.70 22.23 -9.64
C LYS A 486 -20.49 20.77 -10.07
N LEU A 487 -20.31 20.50 -11.36
CA LEU A 487 -19.99 19.17 -11.88
C LEU A 487 -18.63 18.66 -11.34
N GLY A 488 -17.60 19.51 -11.29
CA GLY A 488 -16.32 19.13 -10.70
C GLY A 488 -16.42 18.79 -9.20
N LEU A 489 -17.28 19.48 -8.45
CA LEU A 489 -17.56 19.19 -7.04
C LEU A 489 -18.43 17.95 -6.82
N PHE A 490 -19.21 17.55 -7.83
CA PHE A 490 -20.05 16.37 -7.77
C PHE A 490 -19.24 15.07 -7.87
N LEU A 491 -18.10 15.07 -8.56
CA LEU A 491 -17.29 13.85 -8.75
C LEU A 491 -16.79 13.22 -7.43
N PRO A 492 -16.17 13.98 -6.48
CA PRO A 492 -15.80 13.42 -5.17
C PRO A 492 -16.99 12.88 -4.39
N PHE A 493 -18.14 13.56 -4.48
CA PHE A 493 -19.36 13.14 -3.81
C PHE A 493 -19.92 11.85 -4.40
N LEU A 494 -19.97 11.74 -5.73
CA LEU A 494 -20.35 10.52 -6.44
C LEU A 494 -19.44 9.36 -6.07
N PHE A 495 -18.13 9.59 -5.94
CA PHE A 495 -17.19 8.55 -5.52
C PHE A 495 -17.50 8.02 -4.12
N ILE A 496 -17.84 8.92 -3.17
CA ILE A 496 -18.25 8.52 -1.82
C ILE A 496 -19.55 7.71 -1.87
N LEU A 497 -20.54 8.15 -2.64
CA LEU A 497 -21.82 7.43 -2.78
C LEU A 497 -21.62 6.03 -3.38
N LEU A 498 -20.85 5.92 -4.47
CA LEU A 498 -20.55 4.64 -5.09
C LEU A 498 -19.79 3.74 -4.12
N SER A 499 -18.75 4.24 -3.46
CA SER A 499 -18.01 3.45 -2.47
C SER A 499 -18.93 2.98 -1.33
N SER A 500 -19.80 3.85 -0.84
CA SER A 500 -20.77 3.49 0.21
C SER A 500 -21.78 2.45 -0.25
N TYR A 501 -22.20 2.53 -1.52
CA TYR A 501 -23.10 1.57 -2.16
C TYR A 501 -22.45 0.20 -2.27
N TYR A 502 -21.26 0.10 -2.86
CA TYR A 502 -20.62 -1.19 -3.11
C TYR A 502 -20.10 -1.89 -1.84
N TYR A 503 -19.90 -1.16 -0.74
CA TYR A 503 -19.37 -1.67 0.53
C TYR A 503 -20.35 -1.55 1.72
N ALA A 504 -21.63 -1.32 1.46
CA ALA A 504 -22.62 -1.02 2.51
C ALA A 504 -22.69 -2.10 3.60
N GLU A 505 -22.63 -3.37 3.21
CA GLU A 505 -22.66 -4.52 4.12
C GLU A 505 -21.49 -4.49 5.11
N ARG A 506 -20.25 -4.45 4.60
CA ARG A 506 -19.05 -4.37 5.46
C ARG A 506 -19.02 -3.12 6.33
N ILE A 507 -19.48 -1.98 5.81
CA ILE A 507 -19.61 -0.76 6.61
C ILE A 507 -20.56 -1.00 7.78
N THR A 508 -21.73 -1.59 7.52
CA THR A 508 -22.74 -1.86 8.54
C THR A 508 -22.24 -2.85 9.58
N GLU A 509 -21.68 -3.97 9.15
CA GLU A 509 -21.15 -5.02 10.02
C GLU A 509 -20.06 -4.47 10.96
N LYS A 510 -19.08 -3.76 10.41
CA LYS A 510 -17.98 -3.19 11.20
C LYS A 510 -18.43 -2.09 12.15
N ILE A 511 -19.32 -1.21 11.71
CA ILE A 511 -19.89 -0.18 12.60
C ILE A 511 -20.63 -0.85 13.75
N SER A 512 -21.44 -1.88 13.47
CA SER A 512 -22.15 -2.65 14.50
C SER A 512 -21.16 -3.24 15.52
N ASN A 513 -20.13 -3.95 15.04
CA ASN A 513 -19.12 -4.56 15.89
C ASN A 513 -18.36 -3.51 16.72
N GLN A 514 -18.03 -2.36 16.14
CA GLN A 514 -17.36 -1.26 16.86
C GLN A 514 -18.26 -0.63 17.92
N VAL A 515 -19.55 -0.45 17.65
CA VAL A 515 -20.51 0.06 18.63
C VAL A 515 -20.69 -0.94 19.78
N ASP A 516 -20.83 -2.23 19.48
CA ASP A 516 -20.93 -3.28 20.49
C ASP A 516 -19.69 -3.37 21.37
N ASN A 517 -18.51 -3.27 20.76
CA ASN A 517 -17.24 -3.27 21.46
C ASN A 517 -17.07 -2.01 22.32
N LEU A 518 -17.49 -0.84 21.83
CA LEU A 518 -17.48 0.40 22.61
C LEU A 518 -18.41 0.30 23.83
N ASN A 519 -19.61 -0.26 23.66
CA ASN A 519 -20.56 -0.48 24.76
C ASN A 519 -20.02 -1.43 25.83
N LYS A 520 -19.18 -2.40 25.42
CA LYS A 520 -18.48 -3.33 26.33
C LYS A 520 -17.16 -2.78 26.87
N PHE A 521 -16.78 -1.54 26.53
CA PHE A 521 -15.45 -0.96 26.79
C PHE A 521 -14.28 -1.83 26.29
N GLN A 522 -14.52 -2.63 25.26
CA GLN A 522 -13.55 -3.53 24.65
C GLN A 522 -12.87 -2.85 23.46
N LEU A 523 -11.78 -2.11 23.70
CA LEU A 523 -11.08 -1.38 22.63
C LEU A 523 -10.17 -2.28 21.78
N ALA A 524 -9.65 -3.37 22.37
CA ALA A 524 -8.93 -4.42 21.67
C ALA A 524 -9.30 -5.80 22.21
N TYR A 525 -9.07 -6.82 21.40
CA TYR A 525 -9.24 -8.22 21.79
C TYR A 525 -7.95 -8.73 22.42
N PRO A 526 -8.02 -9.47 23.55
CA PRO A 526 -6.85 -10.14 24.11
C PRO A 526 -6.33 -11.20 23.13
N LEU A 527 -5.02 -11.45 23.13
CA LEU A 527 -4.47 -12.58 22.40
C LEU A 527 -4.68 -13.82 23.26
N ASP A 528 -5.77 -14.55 23.02
CA ASP A 528 -6.07 -15.80 23.74
C ASP A 528 -5.01 -16.89 23.44
N ILE A 529 -3.89 -16.87 24.17
CA ILE A 529 -2.75 -17.77 23.96
C ILE A 529 -2.59 -18.66 25.19
N SER A 530 -3.07 -19.89 25.07
CA SER A 530 -2.84 -20.94 26.07
C SER A 530 -1.70 -21.85 25.61
N ILE A 531 -0.59 -21.85 26.36
CA ILE A 531 0.56 -22.73 26.09
C ILE A 531 0.96 -23.46 27.35
N ASP A 532 0.86 -24.78 27.31
CA ASP A 532 1.29 -25.66 28.39
C ASP A 532 2.81 -25.90 28.35
N THR A 533 3.55 -24.87 28.78
CA THR A 533 5.01 -24.94 28.88
C THR A 533 5.50 -25.99 29.89
N ALA A 534 4.68 -26.36 30.88
CA ALA A 534 5.04 -27.32 31.92
C ALA A 534 5.10 -28.74 31.36
N THR A 535 4.08 -29.16 30.60
CA THR A 535 4.07 -30.46 29.93
C THR A 535 5.22 -30.58 28.93
N ILE A 536 5.49 -29.53 28.14
CA ILE A 536 6.62 -29.52 27.21
C ILE A 536 7.93 -29.72 27.96
N ARG A 537 8.16 -28.98 29.04
CA ARG A 537 9.36 -29.13 29.88
C ARG A 537 9.49 -30.52 30.49
N GLN A 538 8.39 -31.13 30.92
CA GLN A 538 8.39 -32.49 31.43
C GLN A 538 8.79 -33.50 30.35
N MET A 539 8.22 -33.39 29.14
CA MET A 539 8.53 -34.28 28.01
C MET A 539 9.97 -34.16 27.54
N THR A 540 10.48 -32.93 27.46
CA THR A 540 11.85 -32.65 26.99
C THR A 540 12.88 -32.76 28.10
N ARG A 541 12.49 -33.24 29.30
CA ARG A 541 13.36 -33.37 30.49
C ARG A 541 14.08 -32.07 30.85
N ASN A 542 13.38 -30.94 30.73
CA ASN A 542 13.89 -29.59 30.91
C ASN A 542 15.08 -29.23 29.98
N SER A 543 15.21 -29.91 28.83
CA SER A 543 16.22 -29.55 27.84
C SER A 543 15.97 -28.15 27.28
N SER A 544 17.03 -27.36 27.12
CA SER A 544 16.97 -26.08 26.41
C SER A 544 16.98 -26.24 24.88
N LYS A 545 17.31 -27.44 24.37
CA LYS A 545 17.36 -27.77 22.95
C LYS A 545 16.01 -28.29 22.46
N VAL A 546 15.09 -27.36 22.20
CA VAL A 546 13.74 -27.67 21.73
C VAL A 546 13.43 -26.86 20.48
N TYR A 547 12.89 -27.51 19.46
CA TYR A 547 12.38 -26.88 18.25
C TYR A 547 10.88 -27.18 18.11
N PHE A 548 10.09 -26.13 17.89
CA PHE A 548 8.64 -26.25 17.70
C PHE A 548 8.30 -26.29 16.22
N LEU A 549 7.80 -27.43 15.75
CA LEU A 549 7.27 -27.62 14.42
C LEU A 549 5.77 -27.27 14.42
N ASP A 550 5.44 -25.98 14.42
CA ASP A 550 4.07 -25.45 14.33
C ASP A 550 4.02 -24.25 13.39
N PHE A 551 3.23 -24.35 12.32
CA PHE A 551 3.08 -23.26 11.33
C PHE A 551 2.24 -22.08 11.84
N HIS A 552 1.58 -22.19 13.00
CA HIS A 552 0.63 -21.18 13.46
C HIS A 552 0.93 -20.59 14.84
N ALA A 553 1.86 -21.18 15.60
CA ALA A 553 2.09 -20.76 16.98
C ALA A 553 3.54 -20.90 17.50
N ASP A 554 4.53 -21.26 16.65
CA ASP A 554 5.90 -21.55 17.10
C ASP A 554 6.52 -20.45 17.98
N PHE A 555 6.41 -19.18 17.56
CA PHE A 555 6.87 -18.00 18.32
C PHE A 555 6.44 -18.02 19.78
N TYR A 556 5.16 -18.31 20.04
CA TYR A 556 4.62 -18.22 21.39
C TYR A 556 5.21 -19.30 22.31
N TYR A 557 5.51 -20.49 21.77
CA TYR A 557 6.21 -21.52 22.54
C TYR A 557 7.63 -21.09 22.92
N TYR A 558 8.36 -20.45 22.00
CA TYR A 558 9.68 -19.89 22.28
C TYR A 558 9.61 -18.79 23.34
N TYR A 559 8.69 -17.84 23.17
CA TYR A 559 8.55 -16.68 24.05
C TYR A 559 8.16 -17.06 25.49
N TYR A 560 7.05 -17.79 25.67
CA TYR A 560 6.58 -18.17 27.00
C TYR A 560 7.41 -19.31 27.62
N GLY A 561 7.92 -20.21 26.79
CA GLY A 561 8.77 -21.32 27.23
C GLY A 561 10.19 -20.90 27.62
N LYS A 562 10.64 -19.70 27.17
CA LYS A 562 12.02 -19.20 27.25
C LYS A 562 13.02 -20.07 26.49
N TYR A 563 12.65 -20.50 25.29
CA TYR A 563 13.50 -21.26 24.38
C TYR A 563 14.07 -20.34 23.29
N THR A 564 15.27 -20.64 22.80
CA THR A 564 15.90 -19.86 21.72
C THR A 564 15.46 -20.39 20.35
N PRO A 565 14.74 -19.59 19.53
CA PRO A 565 14.33 -19.98 18.18
C PRO A 565 15.53 -20.24 17.26
N GLN A 566 15.46 -21.36 16.53
CA GLN A 566 16.52 -21.81 15.61
C GLN A 566 16.10 -21.66 14.14
N GLY A 567 17.11 -21.57 13.26
CA GLY A 567 16.92 -21.55 11.81
C GLY A 567 16.69 -20.14 11.24
N TYR A 568 17.13 -19.93 9.99
CA TYR A 568 16.98 -18.65 9.29
C TYR A 568 15.50 -18.27 9.13
N TYR A 569 14.69 -19.23 8.69
CA TYR A 569 13.24 -19.15 8.50
C TYR A 569 12.50 -19.34 9.82
N SER A 570 12.21 -18.22 10.50
CA SER A 570 11.40 -18.17 11.71
C SER A 570 10.40 -17.01 11.58
N PRO A 571 9.08 -17.25 11.70
CA PRO A 571 8.43 -18.48 12.18
C PRO A 571 8.50 -19.65 11.18
N CYS A 572 8.22 -20.88 11.64
CA CYS A 572 8.31 -22.11 10.85
C CYS A 572 7.46 -22.09 9.57
N ALA A 573 6.40 -21.28 9.52
CA ALA A 573 5.59 -21.06 8.33
C ALA A 573 6.35 -20.42 7.15
N THR A 574 7.52 -19.82 7.41
CA THR A 574 8.36 -19.18 6.38
C THR A 574 9.15 -20.17 5.55
N TRP A 575 9.23 -21.45 5.94
CA TRP A 575 9.94 -22.47 5.16
C TRP A 575 9.23 -22.77 3.84
N ILE A 576 9.95 -22.55 2.74
CA ILE A 576 9.43 -22.71 1.38
C ILE A 576 9.49 -24.18 0.94
N PHE A 577 10.67 -24.79 0.99
CA PHE A 577 10.90 -26.14 0.51
C PHE A 577 10.83 -27.19 1.62
N LYS A 578 10.12 -28.26 1.30
CA LYS A 578 10.02 -29.45 2.15
C LYS A 578 11.41 -30.06 2.39
N LYS A 579 12.22 -30.20 1.33
CA LYS A 579 13.56 -30.80 1.41
C LYS A 579 14.48 -30.02 2.36
N ASP A 580 14.47 -28.70 2.26
CA ASP A 580 15.33 -27.84 3.08
C ASP A 580 14.91 -27.89 4.55
N LEU A 581 13.59 -27.88 4.81
CA LEU A 581 13.05 -28.06 6.16
C LEU A 581 13.42 -29.43 6.74
N ILE A 582 13.28 -30.53 5.98
CA ILE A 582 13.67 -31.88 6.42
C ILE A 582 15.16 -31.92 6.78
N ASN A 583 16.03 -31.39 5.91
CA ASN A 583 17.47 -31.38 6.17
C ASN A 583 17.81 -30.56 7.44
N PHE A 584 17.15 -29.43 7.64
CA PHE A 584 17.29 -28.63 8.85
C PHE A 584 16.84 -29.38 10.11
N LEU A 585 15.64 -29.98 10.08
CA LEU A 585 15.12 -30.79 11.20
C LEU A 585 16.04 -31.98 11.51
N GLN A 586 16.56 -32.65 10.49
CA GLN A 586 17.50 -33.76 10.67
C GLN A 586 18.82 -33.30 11.32
N THR A 587 19.30 -32.11 10.96
CA THR A 587 20.50 -31.52 11.58
C THR A 587 20.25 -31.23 13.05
N LEU A 588 19.09 -30.66 13.40
CA LEU A 588 18.69 -30.44 14.79
C LEU A 588 18.62 -31.75 15.60
N LEU A 589 18.05 -32.82 15.03
CA LEU A 589 18.00 -34.13 15.69
C LEU A 589 19.41 -34.69 15.95
N LYS A 590 20.33 -34.56 14.98
CA LYS A 590 21.74 -34.94 15.14
C LYS A 590 22.43 -34.13 16.24
N ASP A 591 22.05 -32.87 16.40
CA ASP A 591 22.54 -31.98 17.46
C ASP A 591 21.79 -32.15 18.80
N HIS A 592 21.03 -33.24 18.94
CA HIS A 592 20.27 -33.63 20.13
C HIS A 592 19.14 -32.67 20.52
N TYR A 593 18.49 -32.03 19.55
CA TYR A 593 17.26 -31.28 19.79
C TYR A 593 16.04 -32.20 19.89
N TYR A 594 15.09 -31.80 20.72
CA TYR A 594 13.73 -32.31 20.70
C TYR A 594 12.91 -31.55 19.65
N ILE A 595 12.28 -32.26 18.73
CA ILE A 595 11.27 -31.68 17.83
C ILE A 595 9.90 -31.91 18.46
N VAL A 596 9.22 -30.81 18.80
CA VAL A 596 7.89 -30.81 19.42
C VAL A 596 6.88 -30.38 18.37
N LEU A 597 5.79 -31.14 18.27
CA LEU A 597 4.71 -30.92 17.33
C LEU A 597 3.37 -31.00 18.06
N ASN A 598 2.36 -30.28 17.55
CA ASN A 598 1.02 -30.32 18.11
C ASN A 598 0.28 -31.57 17.60
N ALA A 599 -0.12 -32.47 18.50
CA ALA A 599 -0.80 -33.72 18.16
C ALA A 599 -2.08 -33.50 17.33
N THR A 600 -2.85 -32.44 17.62
CA THR A 600 -4.07 -32.11 16.86
C THR A 600 -3.78 -31.69 15.41
N LYS A 601 -2.55 -31.29 15.11
CA LYS A 601 -2.08 -30.92 13.77
C LYS A 601 -1.12 -31.94 13.18
N PHE A 602 -0.94 -33.10 13.82
CA PHE A 602 0.00 -34.15 13.41
C PHE A 602 -0.13 -34.54 11.93
N ALA A 603 -1.38 -34.63 11.44
CA ALA A 603 -1.68 -34.95 10.05
C ALA A 603 -1.01 -33.97 9.05
N SER A 604 -0.83 -32.71 9.42
CA SER A 604 -0.15 -31.69 8.59
C SER A 604 1.35 -31.92 8.48
N PHE A 605 1.92 -32.81 9.31
CA PHE A 605 3.35 -33.08 9.40
C PHE A 605 3.75 -34.53 9.05
N ASN A 606 2.78 -35.42 8.79
CA ASN A 606 3.00 -36.80 8.34
C ASN A 606 3.94 -36.91 7.13
N GLU A 607 3.99 -35.85 6.33
CA GLU A 607 4.83 -35.77 5.15
C GLU A 607 6.33 -35.61 5.44
N TYR A 608 6.71 -35.19 6.65
CA TYR A 608 8.11 -34.94 7.03
C TYR A 608 8.70 -36.10 7.83
N LEU A 609 7.92 -36.65 8.77
CA LEU A 609 8.37 -37.64 9.75
C LEU A 609 9.04 -38.89 9.14
N PRO A 610 8.55 -39.47 8.02
CA PRO A 610 9.20 -40.64 7.42
C PRO A 610 10.62 -40.41 6.91
N TYR A 611 11.04 -39.14 6.78
CA TYR A 611 12.36 -38.75 6.30
C TYR A 611 13.30 -38.32 7.44
N LEU A 612 12.86 -38.44 8.69
CA LEU A 612 13.64 -38.06 9.86
C LEU A 612 14.09 -39.30 10.61
N ASP A 613 15.38 -39.40 10.87
CA ASP A 613 15.97 -40.41 11.73
C ASP A 613 15.95 -39.90 13.18
N TYR A 614 15.08 -40.48 14.01
CA TYR A 614 14.94 -40.15 15.44
C TYR A 614 14.95 -41.39 16.33
N ASN A 615 15.50 -41.25 17.55
CA ASN A 615 15.71 -42.37 18.47
C ASN A 615 14.41 -42.90 19.11
N SER A 616 13.45 -42.02 19.40
CA SER A 616 12.20 -42.35 20.08
C SER A 616 11.17 -41.25 19.88
N SER A 617 9.89 -41.61 19.78
CA SER A 617 8.76 -40.68 19.89
C SER A 617 8.06 -40.84 21.24
N VAL A 618 7.59 -39.72 21.80
CA VAL A 618 6.80 -39.70 23.03
C VAL A 618 5.56 -38.86 22.75
N GLU A 619 4.39 -39.44 22.99
CA GLU A 619 3.10 -38.77 22.84
C GLU A 619 2.42 -38.69 24.20
N LYS A 620 1.80 -37.55 24.50
CA LYS A 620 0.94 -37.37 25.67
C LYS A 620 -0.28 -36.59 25.21
N ASN A 621 -1.44 -37.21 25.36
CA ASN A 621 -2.71 -36.56 25.09
C ASN A 621 -3.00 -35.57 26.23
N ASN A 622 -3.31 -34.34 25.86
CA ASN A 622 -4.04 -33.39 26.69
C ASN A 622 -5.40 -33.17 26.03
#